data_AF-A0A317JTM6-F1
#
_entry.id   AF-A0A317JTM6-F1
#
_cell.length_a   1.000
_cell.length_b   1.000
_cell.length_c   1.000
_cell.angle_alpha   90.00
_cell.angle_beta   90.00
_cell.angle_gamma   90.00
#
_symmetry.space_group_name_H-M   'P 1'
#
loop_
_entity.id
_entity.type
_entity.pdbx_description
1 polymer ?
#
loop_
_entity_poly.entity_id
_entity_poly.type
_entity_poly.pdbx_seq_one_letter_code
_entity_poly.pdbx_strand_id
1 'polypeptide(L)'
;DEPRVPAPRAGAAEPPATAYASLADRLAAEGRYAEAVRERLRDMIRELVARRVIEHRPGMTVAELTAAAARTRPPVHPPLHAAGTIFSDLWYAQRPARPEHDRRMRELVADLQRELAGDPEAGDRP
;
A
#
# COMPACT_ATOMS: atom_id res chain seq x y z
N ASP A 1 -47.08 8.55 38.99
CA ASP A 1 -46.47 7.23 39.20
C ASP A 1 -47.01 6.25 38.18
N GLU A 2 -46.26 5.70 37.23
CA GLU A 2 -44.81 5.64 36.98
C GLU A 2 -44.56 5.76 35.45
N PRO A 3 -43.51 6.46 35.00
CA PRO A 3 -43.13 6.48 33.57
C PRO A 3 -42.40 5.19 33.19
N ARG A 4 -42.92 4.49 32.18
CA ARG A 4 -42.30 3.30 31.59
C ARG A 4 -41.01 3.69 30.86
N VAL A 5 -39.87 3.41 31.49
CA VAL A 5 -38.54 3.45 30.85
C VAL A 5 -38.50 2.43 29.71
N PRO A 6 -38.14 2.82 28.46
CA PRO A 6 -37.78 1.85 27.44
C PRO A 6 -36.37 1.32 27.74
N ALA A 7 -36.25 0.00 27.72
CA ALA A 7 -34.99 -0.73 27.86
C ALA A 7 -33.93 -0.25 26.85
N PRO A 8 -32.63 -0.29 27.21
CA PRO A 8 -31.56 0.04 26.27
C PRO A 8 -31.62 -0.94 25.10
N ARG A 9 -31.65 -0.43 23.87
CA ARG A 9 -31.40 -1.25 22.69
C ARG A 9 -29.98 -1.79 22.82
N ALA A 10 -29.87 -3.08 23.13
CA ALA A 10 -28.62 -3.82 23.07
C ALA A 10 -28.01 -3.61 21.68
N GLY A 11 -26.78 -3.12 21.67
CA GLY A 11 -25.87 -3.11 20.53
C GLY A 11 -26.50 -2.60 19.24
N ALA A 12 -26.57 -1.29 19.08
CA ALA A 12 -26.23 -0.77 17.76
C ALA A 12 -24.82 -1.27 17.51
N ALA A 13 -24.68 -2.38 16.77
CA ALA A 13 -23.41 -2.77 16.20
C ALA A 13 -22.87 -1.49 15.58
N GLU A 14 -21.75 -0.99 16.11
CA GLU A 14 -20.97 0.00 15.41
C GLU A 14 -20.93 -0.47 13.96
N PRO A 15 -21.38 0.34 12.99
CA PRO A 15 -21.23 -0.03 11.60
C PRO A 15 -19.76 -0.43 11.46
N PRO A 16 -19.45 -1.63 10.88
CA PRO A 16 -18.07 -2.11 10.83
C PRO A 16 -17.27 -0.94 10.33
N ALA A 17 -16.34 -0.43 11.16
CA ALA A 17 -15.61 0.79 10.89
C ALA A 17 -15.27 0.73 9.42
N THR A 18 -15.93 1.56 8.61
CA THR A 18 -15.76 1.50 7.15
C THR A 18 -14.32 1.90 7.00
N ALA A 19 -13.43 0.91 6.98
CA ALA A 19 -12.00 1.11 6.95
C ALA A 19 -11.83 2.01 5.76
N TYR A 20 -11.46 3.28 6.00
CA TYR A 20 -11.47 4.29 4.97
C TYR A 20 -10.68 3.70 3.80
N ALA A 21 -11.40 3.35 2.73
CA ALA A 21 -10.78 2.67 1.60
C ALA A 21 -9.64 3.58 1.14
N SER A 22 -8.45 3.01 0.93
CA SER A 22 -7.29 3.81 0.57
C SER A 22 -7.63 4.68 -0.64
N LEU A 23 -6.95 5.81 -0.82
CA LEU A 23 -7.18 6.64 -2.00
C LEU A 23 -7.07 5.82 -3.30
N ALA A 24 -6.13 4.87 -3.36
CA ALA A 24 -6.01 3.93 -4.46
C ALA A 24 -7.24 3.04 -4.65
N ASP A 25 -7.83 2.52 -3.58
CA ASP A 25 -9.03 1.68 -3.67
C ASP A 25 -10.24 2.46 -4.17
N ARG A 26 -10.40 3.72 -3.73
CA ARG A 26 -11.45 4.61 -4.24
C ARG A 26 -11.28 4.89 -5.73
N LEU A 27 -10.06 5.23 -6.15
CA LEU A 27 -9.74 5.47 -7.57
C LEU A 27 -10.00 4.22 -8.42
N ALA A 28 -9.63 3.03 -7.92
CA ALA A 28 -9.90 1.78 -8.62
C ALA A 28 -11.39 1.49 -8.76
N ALA A 29 -12.19 1.78 -7.73
CA ALA A 29 -13.64 1.63 -7.77
C ALA A 29 -14.32 2.58 -8.78
N GLU A 30 -13.72 3.75 -9.03
CA GLU A 30 -14.13 4.71 -10.07
C GLU A 30 -13.63 4.31 -11.48
N GLY A 31 -12.92 3.19 -11.63
CA GLY A 31 -12.29 2.79 -12.90
C GLY A 31 -11.03 3.60 -13.26
N ARG A 32 -10.54 4.44 -12.36
CA ARG A 32 -9.34 5.28 -12.52
C ARG A 32 -8.08 4.48 -12.17
N TYR A 33 -7.90 3.34 -12.83
CA TYR A 33 -6.85 2.36 -12.52
C TYR A 33 -5.45 2.92 -12.61
N ALA A 34 -5.23 3.84 -13.54
CA ALA A 34 -3.95 4.51 -13.68
C ALA A 34 -3.61 5.19 -12.33
N GLU A 35 -4.50 6.07 -11.87
CA GLU A 35 -4.27 6.87 -10.68
C GLU A 35 -4.20 6.00 -9.42
N ALA A 36 -4.99 4.92 -9.39
CA ALA A 36 -4.91 3.90 -8.35
C ALA A 36 -3.51 3.27 -8.27
N VAL A 37 -2.94 2.84 -9.41
CA VAL A 37 -1.57 2.29 -9.50
C VAL A 37 -0.55 3.30 -8.96
N ARG A 38 -0.65 4.56 -9.37
CA ARG A 38 0.26 5.61 -8.89
C ARG A 38 0.17 5.79 -7.38
N GLU A 39 -1.03 5.85 -6.81
CA GLU A 39 -1.18 6.03 -5.37
C GLU A 39 -0.71 4.80 -4.58
N ARG A 40 -0.91 3.57 -5.09
CA ARG A 40 -0.33 2.36 -4.46
C ARG A 40 1.19 2.39 -4.44
N LEU A 41 1.83 2.79 -5.54
CA LEU A 41 3.30 2.93 -5.57
C LEU A 41 3.78 3.97 -4.55
N ARG A 42 3.06 5.09 -4.41
CA ARG A 42 3.37 6.11 -3.40
C ARG A 42 3.23 5.55 -1.99
N ASP A 43 2.20 4.75 -1.73
CA ASP A 43 2.00 4.11 -0.43
C ASP A 43 3.12 3.09 -0.11
N MET A 44 3.56 2.30 -1.09
CA MET A 44 4.73 1.42 -0.94
C MET A 44 5.99 2.20 -0.56
N ILE A 45 6.26 3.31 -1.24
CA ILE A 45 7.43 4.17 -0.94
C ILE A 45 7.29 4.80 0.45
N ARG A 46 6.10 5.31 0.81
CA ARG A 46 5.83 5.88 2.15
C ARG A 46 6.09 4.86 3.25
N GLU A 47 5.67 3.60 3.05
CA GLU A 47 5.89 2.52 4.01
C GLU A 47 7.39 2.23 4.20
N LEU A 48 8.15 2.17 3.09
CA LEU A 48 9.59 1.95 3.14
C LEU A 48 10.33 3.09 3.84
N VAL A 49 9.88 4.34 3.65
CA VAL A 49 10.41 5.51 4.37
C VAL A 49 10.05 5.45 5.85
N ALA A 50 8.81 5.14 6.19
CA ALA A 50 8.34 5.05 7.57
C ALA A 50 9.13 4.00 8.37
N ARG A 51 9.46 2.87 7.74
CA ARG A 51 10.31 1.81 8.31
C ARG A 51 11.81 2.07 8.19
N ARG A 52 12.22 3.25 7.69
CA ARG A 52 13.63 3.65 7.48
C ARG A 52 14.43 2.68 6.58
N VAL A 53 13.75 1.97 5.69
CA VAL A 53 14.40 1.12 4.67
C VAL A 53 15.03 1.99 3.58
N ILE A 54 14.40 3.13 3.27
CA ILE A 54 14.93 4.14 2.36
C ILE A 54 14.84 5.53 2.98
N GLU A 55 15.80 6.38 2.63
CA GLU A 55 15.71 7.82 2.87
C GLU A 55 15.19 8.51 1.61
N HIS A 56 13.93 8.96 1.64
CA HIS A 56 13.35 9.65 0.49
C HIS A 56 13.82 11.11 0.44
N ARG A 57 14.60 11.44 -0.60
CA ARG A 57 15.01 12.82 -0.90
C ARG A 57 14.14 13.40 -2.02
N PRO A 58 13.75 14.68 -1.94
CA PRO A 58 13.05 15.35 -3.03
C PRO A 58 13.81 15.19 -4.36
N GLY A 59 13.10 14.83 -5.42
CA GLY A 59 13.67 14.65 -6.76
C GLY A 59 14.17 13.23 -7.06
N MET A 60 14.15 12.29 -6.12
CA MET A 60 14.49 10.90 -6.42
C MET A 60 13.50 10.25 -7.40
N THR A 61 14.05 9.55 -8.37
CA THR A 61 13.31 8.72 -9.33
C THR A 61 12.89 7.39 -8.69
N VAL A 62 11.88 6.74 -9.27
CA VAL A 62 11.44 5.39 -8.84
C VAL A 62 12.58 4.36 -8.93
N ALA A 63 13.44 4.48 -9.95
CA ALA A 63 14.60 3.61 -10.11
C ALA A 63 15.61 3.79 -8.97
N GLU A 64 15.90 5.03 -8.59
CA GLU A 64 16.82 5.31 -7.47
C GLU A 64 16.25 4.84 -6.13
N LEU A 65 14.95 5.00 -5.91
CA LEU A 65 14.26 4.48 -4.72
C LEU A 65 14.32 2.95 -4.67
N THR A 66 14.10 2.30 -5.81
CA THR A 66 14.17 0.84 -5.94
C THR A 66 15.58 0.32 -5.66
N ALA A 67 16.60 0.96 -6.22
CA ALA A 67 18.00 0.62 -5.96
C ALA A 67 18.40 0.87 -4.50
N ALA A 68 17.89 1.93 -3.86
CA ALA A 68 18.11 2.19 -2.45
C ALA A 68 17.49 1.11 -1.56
N ALA A 69 16.24 0.73 -1.83
CA ALA A 69 15.55 -0.32 -1.08
C ALA A 69 16.26 -1.67 -1.21
N ALA A 70 16.77 -2.00 -2.41
CA ALA A 70 17.54 -3.22 -2.66
C ALA A 70 18.82 -3.32 -1.83
N ARG A 71 19.49 -2.20 -1.57
CA ARG A 71 20.71 -2.16 -0.75
C ARG A 71 20.41 -2.38 0.73
N THR A 72 19.32 -1.82 1.23
CA THR A 72 18.98 -1.91 2.65
C THR A 72 18.26 -3.21 3.01
N ARG A 73 17.31 -3.65 2.17
CA ARG A 73 16.53 -4.87 2.39
C ARG A 73 16.28 -5.57 1.04
N PRO A 74 17.23 -6.40 0.57
CA PRO A 74 17.16 -7.03 -0.75
C PRO A 74 15.83 -7.72 -1.08
N PRO A 75 15.12 -8.40 -0.15
CA PRO A 75 13.86 -9.07 -0.45
C PRO A 75 12.72 -8.12 -0.88
N VAL A 76 12.77 -6.82 -0.54
CA VAL A 76 11.75 -5.87 -0.97
C VAL A 76 11.93 -5.39 -2.42
N HIS A 77 13.08 -5.68 -3.04
CA HIS A 77 13.40 -5.21 -4.37
C HIS A 77 12.48 -5.78 -5.46
N PRO A 78 12.24 -7.10 -5.56
CA PRO A 78 11.36 -7.66 -6.59
C PRO A 78 9.95 -7.04 -6.63
N PRO A 79 9.20 -6.93 -5.51
CA PRO A 79 7.86 -6.36 -5.57
C PRO A 79 7.86 -4.86 -5.91
N LEU A 80 8.83 -4.10 -5.38
CA LEU A 80 8.95 -2.66 -5.66
C LEU A 80 9.35 -2.40 -7.13
N HIS A 81 10.28 -3.18 -7.67
CA HIS A 81 10.70 -3.07 -9.08
C HIS A 81 9.54 -3.37 -10.03
N ALA A 82 8.80 -4.45 -9.80
CA ALA A 82 7.64 -4.81 -10.62
C ALA A 82 6.55 -3.72 -10.57
N ALA A 83 6.33 -3.11 -9.41
CA ALA A 83 5.40 -1.98 -9.27
C ALA A 83 5.86 -0.75 -10.07
N GLY A 84 7.17 -0.46 -10.04
CA GLY A 84 7.78 0.60 -10.84
C GLY A 84 7.66 0.35 -12.35
N THR A 85 7.77 -0.90 -12.80
CA THR A 85 7.56 -1.26 -14.21
C THR A 85 6.12 -1.01 -14.65
N ILE A 86 5.13 -1.47 -13.87
CA ILE A 86 3.70 -1.22 -14.18
C ILE A 86 3.41 0.28 -14.24
N PHE A 87 3.90 1.04 -13.27
CA PHE A 87 3.76 2.49 -13.28
C PHE A 87 4.37 3.11 -14.54
N SER A 88 5.59 2.71 -14.91
CA SER A 88 6.29 3.25 -16.09
C SER A 88 5.56 2.93 -17.40
N ASP A 89 5.03 1.72 -17.53
CA ASP A 89 4.21 1.30 -18.67
C ASP A 89 2.97 2.19 -18.84
N LEU A 90 2.30 2.52 -17.74
CA LEU A 90 1.09 3.33 -17.78
C LEU A 90 1.39 4.83 -17.95
N TRP A 91 2.43 5.36 -17.30
CA TRP A 91 2.73 6.80 -17.28
C TRP A 91 3.60 7.27 -18.43
N TYR A 92 4.63 6.51 -18.77
CA TYR A 92 5.61 6.92 -19.77
C TYR A 92 5.36 6.25 -21.11
N ALA A 93 4.98 4.97 -21.13
CA ALA A 93 4.62 4.28 -22.38
C ALA A 93 3.15 4.48 -22.78
N GLN A 94 2.37 5.28 -22.02
CA GLN A 94 0.99 5.66 -22.32
C GLN A 94 0.06 4.45 -22.60
N ARG A 95 0.33 3.32 -21.96
CA ARG A 95 -0.51 2.12 -22.10
C ARG A 95 -1.82 2.30 -21.34
N PRO A 96 -2.95 1.80 -21.87
CA PRO A 96 -4.24 1.94 -21.19
C PRO A 96 -4.22 1.17 -19.87
N ALA A 97 -4.57 1.85 -18.79
CA ALA A 97 -4.74 1.22 -17.48
C ALA A 97 -5.97 0.32 -17.47
N ARG A 98 -5.87 -0.78 -16.73
CA ARG A 98 -6.89 -1.85 -16.69
C ARG A 98 -7.01 -2.41 -15.29
N PRO A 99 -8.13 -3.06 -14.92
CA PRO A 99 -8.33 -3.66 -13.61
C PRO A 99 -7.21 -4.63 -13.21
N GLU A 100 -6.62 -5.34 -14.18
CA GLU A 100 -5.54 -6.30 -13.93
C GLU A 100 -4.27 -5.61 -13.39
N HIS A 101 -4.00 -4.37 -13.81
CA HIS A 101 -2.86 -3.61 -13.29
C HIS A 101 -3.08 -3.23 -11.83
N ASP A 102 -4.29 -2.80 -11.45
CA ASP A 102 -4.62 -2.50 -10.05
C ASP A 102 -4.55 -3.75 -9.18
N ARG A 103 -5.13 -4.87 -9.65
CA ARG A 103 -5.01 -6.17 -8.96
C ARG A 103 -3.55 -6.56 -8.76
N ARG A 104 -2.72 -6.45 -9.79
CA ARG A 104 -1.30 -6.79 -9.70
C ARG A 104 -0.57 -5.88 -8.70
N MET A 105 -0.87 -4.60 -8.68
CA MET A 105 -0.31 -3.69 -7.68
C MET A 105 -0.71 -4.06 -6.25
N ARG A 106 -1.94 -4.51 -6.01
CA ARG A 106 -2.36 -4.99 -4.67
C ARG A 106 -1.55 -6.21 -4.22
N GLU A 107 -1.31 -7.16 -5.13
CA GLU A 107 -0.46 -8.32 -4.85
C GLU A 107 0.96 -7.89 -4.49
N LEU A 108 1.55 -6.96 -5.25
CA LEU A 108 2.89 -6.44 -5.00
C LEU A 108 3.00 -5.67 -3.67
N VAL A 109 1.95 -4.92 -3.29
CA VAL A 109 1.87 -4.28 -1.97
C VAL A 109 1.87 -5.33 -0.86
N ALA A 110 1.05 -6.38 -0.99
CA ALA A 110 0.99 -7.46 -0.01
C ALA A 110 2.33 -8.21 0.09
N ASP A 111 2.98 -8.49 -1.03
CA ASP A 111 4.32 -9.09 -1.08
C ASP A 111 5.33 -8.22 -0.34
N LEU A 112 5.39 -6.92 -0.66
CA LEU A 112 6.26 -5.96 0.02
C LEU A 112 6.03 -5.95 1.54
N GLN A 113 4.76 -5.91 1.97
CA GLN A 113 4.40 -5.91 3.39
C GLN A 113 4.83 -7.18 4.10
N ARG A 114 4.72 -8.35 3.45
CA ARG A 114 5.23 -9.62 3.99
C ARG A 114 6.75 -9.58 4.15
N GLU A 115 7.46 -9.11 3.13
CA GLU A 115 8.92 -8.96 3.20
C GLU A 115 9.36 -7.98 4.29
N LEU A 116 8.57 -6.93 4.55
CA LEU A 116 8.82 -5.97 5.62
C LEU A 116 8.40 -6.48 7.02
N ALA A 117 7.42 -7.38 7.09
CA ALA A 117 6.96 -7.99 8.34
C ALA A 117 7.79 -9.21 8.75
N GLY A 118 8.55 -9.81 7.82
CA GLY A 118 9.44 -10.95 8.05
C GLY A 118 10.65 -10.69 8.95
N ASP A 119 10.57 -9.74 9.89
CA ASP A 119 11.53 -9.52 10.96
C ASP A 119 10.81 -9.50 12.32
N PRO A 120 10.78 -10.64 13.04
CA PRO A 120 10.67 -10.63 14.49
C PRO A 120 11.95 -11.11 15.22
N GLU A 121 12.97 -11.62 14.53
CA GLU A 121 14.02 -12.44 15.17
C GLU A 121 15.46 -12.04 14.74
N ALA A 122 15.83 -10.79 14.95
CA ALA A 122 17.24 -10.37 15.05
C ALA A 122 17.53 -9.77 16.44
N GLY A 123 16.80 -10.26 17.45
CA GLY A 123 16.87 -9.87 18.85
C GLY A 123 17.11 -11.05 19.78
N ASP A 124 17.85 -12.07 19.34
CA ASP A 124 18.52 -12.99 20.25
C ASP A 124 19.95 -13.20 19.72
N ARG A 125 20.89 -12.57 20.40
CA ARG A 125 22.31 -12.88 20.26
C ARG A 125 22.82 -13.17 21.67
N PRO A 126 23.50 -14.30 21.89
CA PRO A 126 23.88 -14.78 23.23
C PRO A 126 24.86 -13.84 23.95
#